data_AF-A0A842VUK2-F1
#
_entry.id   AF-A0A842VUK2-F1
#
_cell.length_a   1.000
_cell.length_b   1.000
_cell.length_c   1.000
_cell.angle_alpha   90.00
_cell.angle_beta   90.00
_cell.angle_gamma   90.00
#
_symmetry.space_group_name_H-M   'P 1'
#
loop_
_entity.id
_entity.type
_entity.pdbx_description
1 polymer ?
#
loop_
_entity_poly.entity_id
_entity_poly.type
_entity_poly.pdbx_seq_one_letter_code
_entity_poly.pdbx_strand_id
1 'polypeptide(L)'
;MKETQKIEFTNNRNCEQIKYFLFAFLFLGLMIFCILGIYTVAAPRWTQIAYSRLDWETFGGIYEYPKTQPYTLDYFIPLIAGIYILIGLIFTLFLKKKVKKQNIHGLLKVFTLLGIIITSVVGTGGIVLGAPEMEFYAYNAGPYLTWGTEGNITQDPTSGITICWHSKFNTPSQVKYGNAPDNLDKLAVSSGIGRFHQVPMNELESNTTYYYKISGFKIKQFRTAPFGRFDYSCYLWADPRTNNGYDSAIEETNMPKIISEHAKEDGIDMAFSICAGDITARGVDYKTWKLWLNDISTNDFTSNYSHAVAIGNHERHDDTGAVNFPNYYPYQDKKDVHFSYSFDYGRVHFSILDRWNTSDPWYGGTGYAQAEWLEQDLIEHADTDFKILVMHNNPIITNEHHGDCSLIMNVAESQGIDVIFCGHTHAYQTYDFSGGYLDPGSYDQMVMMIGIGGNRDNLCYNGYCRIDINETAISLKPRLACDESHFEEFIIT
;
A
#
# COMPACT_ATOMS: atom_id res chain seq x y z
N MET A 1 55.24 -80.77 24.18
CA MET A 1 54.14 -79.90 24.64
C MET A 1 54.35 -78.50 24.07
N LYS A 2 53.69 -78.18 22.96
CA LYS A 2 53.54 -76.80 22.47
C LYS A 2 52.11 -76.71 21.95
N GLU A 3 51.26 -76.09 22.75
CA GLU A 3 49.86 -75.86 22.43
C GLU A 3 49.69 -74.41 21.98
N THR A 4 49.07 -74.28 20.82
CA THR A 4 48.54 -73.07 20.21
C THR A 4 47.39 -72.49 21.01
N GLN A 5 47.37 -71.17 21.22
CA GLN A 5 46.12 -70.42 21.28
C GLN A 5 46.24 -69.06 20.56
N LYS A 6 45.45 -68.96 19.48
CA LYS A 6 45.05 -67.72 18.82
C LYS A 6 44.31 -66.81 19.80
N ILE A 7 44.57 -65.51 19.74
CA ILE A 7 43.57 -64.49 20.01
C ILE A 7 43.53 -63.54 18.81
N GLU A 8 42.56 -63.80 17.93
CA GLU A 8 41.98 -62.82 17.02
C GLU A 8 40.95 -61.97 17.78
N PHE A 9 40.69 -60.78 17.25
CA PHE A 9 39.69 -59.76 17.60
C PHE A 9 40.09 -58.64 18.57
N THR A 10 40.40 -57.47 17.99
CA THR A 10 39.63 -56.22 18.21
C THR A 10 40.01 -55.15 17.16
N ASN A 11 39.72 -55.39 15.88
CA ASN A 11 39.82 -54.32 14.85
C ASN A 11 38.47 -53.95 14.21
N ASN A 12 37.40 -54.71 14.51
CA ASN A 12 36.05 -54.43 13.99
C ASN A 12 35.22 -53.47 14.86
N ARG A 13 35.48 -53.37 16.18
CA ARG A 13 34.70 -52.49 17.07
C ARG A 13 34.91 -51.00 16.77
N ASN A 14 36.13 -50.60 16.43
CA ASN A 14 36.41 -49.20 16.07
C ASN A 14 35.77 -48.81 14.72
N CYS A 15 35.68 -49.73 13.77
CA CYS A 15 35.06 -49.47 12.47
C CYS A 15 33.53 -49.42 12.58
N GLU A 16 32.92 -50.31 13.36
CA GLU A 16 31.49 -50.26 13.70
C GLU A 16 31.14 -49.00 14.51
N GLN A 17 31.90 -48.66 15.56
CA GLN A 17 31.65 -47.44 16.35
C GLN A 17 31.77 -46.16 15.51
N ILE A 18 32.71 -46.08 14.58
CA ILE A 18 32.82 -44.96 13.62
C ILE A 18 31.59 -44.92 12.69
N LYS A 19 31.08 -46.08 12.23
CA LYS A 19 29.83 -46.13 11.45
C LYS A 19 28.62 -45.66 12.27
N TYR A 20 28.48 -46.08 13.52
CA TYR A 20 27.39 -45.63 14.41
C TYR A 20 27.50 -44.15 14.73
N PHE A 21 28.70 -43.62 14.94
CA PHE A 21 28.91 -42.19 15.18
C PHE A 21 28.59 -41.35 13.93
N LEU A 22 29.00 -41.82 12.74
CA LEU A 22 28.61 -41.23 11.46
C LEU A 22 27.10 -41.28 11.23
N PHE A 23 26.46 -42.43 11.53
CA PHE A 23 25.02 -42.60 11.41
C PHE A 23 24.28 -41.66 12.37
N ALA A 24 24.70 -41.58 13.64
CA ALA A 24 24.11 -40.69 14.63
C ALA A 24 24.29 -39.21 14.27
N PHE A 25 25.46 -38.80 13.77
CA PHE A 25 25.71 -37.41 13.39
C PHE A 25 24.92 -37.00 12.14
N LEU A 26 24.83 -37.88 11.14
CA LEU A 26 24.00 -37.65 9.95
C LEU A 26 22.51 -37.67 10.28
N PHE A 27 22.07 -38.57 11.15
CA PHE A 27 20.68 -38.65 11.59
C PHE A 27 20.27 -37.43 12.43
N LEU A 28 21.16 -36.95 13.29
CA LEU A 28 20.97 -35.71 14.05
C LEU A 28 20.93 -34.48 13.13
N GLY A 29 21.81 -34.42 12.12
CA GLY A 29 21.80 -33.39 11.10
C GLY A 29 20.50 -33.38 10.29
N LEU A 30 20.03 -34.55 9.85
CA LEU A 30 18.73 -34.72 9.17
C LEU A 30 17.55 -34.35 10.07
N MET A 31 17.57 -34.72 11.35
CA MET A 31 16.53 -34.33 12.31
C MET A 31 16.48 -32.81 12.51
N ILE A 32 17.63 -32.17 12.74
CA ILE A 32 17.70 -30.71 12.92
C ILE A 32 17.23 -30.00 11.64
N PHE A 33 17.59 -30.51 10.47
CA PHE A 33 17.17 -29.95 9.19
C PHE A 33 15.68 -30.15 8.90
N CYS A 34 15.11 -31.30 9.26
CA CYS A 34 13.66 -31.54 9.19
C CYS A 34 12.89 -30.67 10.18
N ILE A 35 13.41 -30.48 11.41
CA ILE A 35 12.79 -29.62 12.42
C ILE A 35 12.82 -28.15 11.97
N LEU A 36 13.94 -27.68 11.42
CA LEU A 36 14.06 -26.34 10.86
C LEU A 36 13.17 -26.16 9.62
N GLY A 37 13.11 -27.14 8.72
CA GLY A 37 12.24 -27.14 7.55
C GLY A 37 10.74 -27.21 7.88
N ILE A 38 10.36 -27.91 8.95
CA ILE A 38 9.00 -27.89 9.49
C ILE A 38 8.73 -26.51 10.11
N TYR A 39 9.68 -25.92 10.84
CA TYR A 39 9.53 -24.58 11.38
C TYR A 39 9.40 -23.51 10.27
N THR A 40 10.08 -23.64 9.13
CA THR A 40 9.96 -22.67 8.02
C THR A 40 8.62 -22.72 7.29
N VAL A 41 7.98 -23.90 7.20
CA VAL A 41 6.69 -24.06 6.52
C VAL A 41 5.51 -23.90 7.50
N ALA A 42 5.72 -24.29 8.76
CA ALA A 42 4.71 -24.24 9.80
C ALA A 42 4.69 -22.90 10.55
N ALA A 43 5.82 -22.25 10.85
CA ALA A 43 5.78 -21.05 11.71
C ALA A 43 4.94 -19.89 11.13
N PRO A 44 4.99 -19.55 9.82
CA PRO A 44 4.10 -18.54 9.24
C PRO A 44 2.64 -19.00 9.22
N ARG A 45 2.40 -20.29 8.96
CA ARG A 45 1.04 -20.85 8.92
C ARG A 45 0.42 -21.02 10.30
N TRP A 46 1.17 -21.33 11.35
CA TRP A 46 0.66 -21.50 12.70
C TRP A 46 0.50 -20.17 13.42
N THR A 47 1.34 -19.17 13.11
CA THR A 47 1.04 -17.78 13.50
C THR A 47 -0.19 -17.27 12.75
N GLN A 48 -0.34 -17.44 11.43
CA GLN A 48 -1.59 -17.00 10.78
C GLN A 48 -2.84 -17.84 11.15
N ILE A 49 -2.75 -19.17 11.34
CA ILE A 49 -3.90 -20.03 11.70
C ILE A 49 -4.29 -19.88 13.17
N ALA A 50 -3.36 -19.61 14.08
CA ALA A 50 -3.70 -19.30 15.47
C ALA A 50 -4.35 -17.91 15.60
N TYR A 51 -4.12 -17.01 14.64
CA TYR A 51 -4.61 -15.62 14.70
C TYR A 51 -5.87 -15.41 13.85
N SER A 52 -6.12 -16.26 12.83
CA SER A 52 -7.35 -16.25 12.01
C SER A 52 -8.52 -17.06 12.62
N ARG A 53 -8.33 -17.71 13.78
CA ARG A 53 -9.38 -18.48 14.48
C ARG A 53 -9.91 -17.83 15.75
N LEU A 54 -9.52 -16.59 16.03
CA LEU A 54 -10.13 -15.79 17.08
C LEU A 54 -11.06 -14.78 16.41
N ASP A 55 -12.28 -15.24 16.12
CA ASP A 55 -13.38 -14.39 15.71
C ASP A 55 -13.56 -13.27 16.74
N TRP A 56 -13.61 -12.03 16.24
CA TRP A 56 -13.73 -10.79 17.00
C TRP A 56 -15.07 -10.64 17.75
N GLU A 57 -16.01 -11.58 17.64
CA GLU A 57 -17.32 -11.47 18.29
C GLU A 57 -17.30 -11.65 19.82
N THR A 58 -16.17 -11.96 20.50
CA THR A 58 -16.26 -12.36 21.92
C THR A 58 -15.38 -11.66 22.95
N PHE A 59 -14.32 -10.91 22.65
CA PHE A 59 -13.54 -10.29 23.73
C PHE A 59 -12.92 -8.94 23.38
N GLY A 60 -13.50 -7.87 23.95
CA GLY A 60 -12.83 -6.60 24.15
C GLY A 60 -11.65 -6.78 25.11
N GLY A 61 -10.43 -6.55 24.63
CA GLY A 61 -9.22 -6.63 25.42
C GLY A 61 -7.99 -6.23 24.62
N ILE A 62 -7.27 -5.23 25.14
CA ILE A 62 -6.02 -4.68 24.60
C ILE A 62 -4.98 -5.81 24.49
N TYR A 63 -4.58 -6.15 23.26
CA TYR A 63 -3.52 -7.12 22.98
C TYR A 63 -2.28 -6.38 22.48
N GLU A 64 -1.24 -6.27 23.30
CA GLU A 64 0.08 -5.81 22.86
C GLU A 64 0.82 -6.94 22.11
N TYR A 65 1.06 -6.77 20.80
CA TYR A 65 1.95 -7.66 20.04
C TYR A 65 3.39 -7.12 19.99
N PRO A 66 4.43 -7.99 19.99
CA PRO A 66 5.82 -7.56 20.02
C PRO A 66 6.24 -6.85 18.73
N LYS A 67 6.94 -5.72 18.89
CA LYS A 67 7.47 -4.80 17.85
C LYS A 67 8.57 -5.36 16.93
N THR A 68 8.69 -6.67 16.75
CA THR A 68 9.78 -7.23 15.94
C THR A 68 9.28 -7.60 14.55
N GLN A 69 9.64 -6.77 13.59
CA GLN A 69 9.39 -7.06 12.18
C GLN A 69 10.18 -8.31 11.71
N PRO A 70 9.66 -9.12 10.77
CA PRO A 70 10.21 -10.45 10.46
C PRO A 70 11.54 -10.43 9.68
N TYR A 71 12.03 -9.23 9.30
CA TYR A 71 13.06 -9.03 8.26
C TYR A 71 14.41 -9.73 8.48
N THR A 72 14.70 -10.25 9.68
CA THR A 72 16.01 -10.84 9.95
C THR A 72 16.06 -12.34 9.67
N LEU A 73 15.02 -13.13 9.93
CA LEU A 73 15.15 -14.59 9.87
C LEU A 73 15.21 -15.16 8.44
N ASP A 74 14.49 -14.58 7.48
CA ASP A 74 14.33 -15.16 6.15
C ASP A 74 15.60 -15.10 5.28
N TYR A 75 16.47 -14.11 5.52
CA TYR A 75 17.75 -13.98 4.80
C TYR A 75 18.87 -14.86 5.37
N PHE A 76 18.80 -15.27 6.65
CA PHE A 76 19.82 -16.12 7.24
C PHE A 76 19.70 -17.58 6.82
N ILE A 77 18.51 -18.05 6.43
CA ILE A 77 18.26 -19.47 6.17
C ILE A 77 18.99 -19.98 4.91
N PRO A 78 18.99 -19.28 3.75
CA PRO A 78 19.80 -19.67 2.60
C PRO A 78 21.30 -19.63 2.89
N LEU A 79 21.75 -18.66 3.70
CA LEU A 79 23.15 -18.53 4.12
C LEU A 79 23.58 -19.70 5.01
N ILE A 80 22.74 -20.06 5.98
CA ILE A 80 22.94 -21.21 6.87
C ILE A 80 22.94 -22.51 6.06
N ALA A 81 22.01 -22.69 5.12
CA ALA A 81 21.99 -23.83 4.22
C ALA A 81 23.28 -23.92 3.37
N GLY A 82 23.75 -22.79 2.83
CA GLY A 82 25.03 -22.69 2.11
C GLY A 82 26.24 -23.08 2.96
N ILE A 83 26.28 -22.64 4.23
CA ILE A 83 27.34 -22.99 5.18
C ILE A 83 27.33 -24.50 5.49
N TYR A 84 26.16 -25.11 5.70
CA TYR A 84 26.06 -26.56 5.95
C TYR A 84 26.50 -27.39 4.73
N ILE A 85 26.18 -26.95 3.51
CA ILE A 85 26.66 -27.60 2.27
C ILE A 85 28.19 -27.52 2.18
N LEU A 86 28.77 -26.35 2.49
CA LEU A 86 30.23 -26.15 2.48
C LEU A 86 30.93 -27.03 3.53
N ILE A 87 30.37 -27.11 4.74
CA ILE A 87 30.89 -27.99 5.81
C ILE A 87 30.80 -29.46 5.38
N GLY A 88 29.69 -29.89 4.79
CA GLY A 88 29.52 -31.24 4.26
C GLY A 88 30.55 -31.58 3.17
N LEU A 89 30.83 -30.66 2.25
CA LEU A 89 31.84 -30.82 1.20
C LEU A 89 33.26 -30.90 1.78
N ILE A 90 33.63 -30.00 2.69
CA ILE A 90 34.94 -30.00 3.36
C ILE A 90 35.14 -31.30 4.15
N PHE A 91 34.12 -31.77 4.86
CA PHE A 91 34.17 -33.01 5.62
C PHE A 91 34.31 -34.24 4.71
N THR A 92 33.63 -34.26 3.57
CA THR A 92 33.75 -35.32 2.57
C THR A 92 35.16 -35.39 1.96
N LEU A 93 35.75 -34.22 1.66
CA LEU A 93 37.14 -34.12 1.19
C LEU A 93 38.15 -34.58 2.26
N PHE A 94 37.90 -34.27 3.54
CA PHE A 94 38.72 -34.71 4.66
C PHE A 94 38.67 -36.24 4.85
N LEU A 95 37.48 -36.84 4.75
CA LEU A 95 37.29 -38.30 4.82
C LEU A 95 37.97 -39.03 3.65
N LYS A 96 37.90 -38.47 2.43
CA LYS A 96 38.59 -39.01 1.23
C LYS A 96 40.11 -39.07 1.41
N LYS A 97 40.69 -38.14 2.19
CA LYS A 97 42.14 -38.09 2.47
C LYS A 97 42.60 -39.12 3.52
N LYS A 98 41.73 -39.52 4.46
CA LYS A 98 42.05 -40.48 5.54
C LYS A 98 41.71 -41.94 5.22
N VAL A 99 40.76 -42.21 4.32
CA VAL A 99 40.28 -43.58 4.05
C VAL A 99 40.87 -44.14 2.76
N LYS A 100 42.07 -44.72 2.85
CA LYS A 100 42.76 -45.41 1.73
C LYS A 100 42.38 -46.88 1.54
N LYS A 101 41.51 -47.47 2.39
CA LYS A 101 41.17 -48.91 2.34
C LYS A 101 39.83 -49.19 1.64
N GLN A 102 39.86 -50.21 0.79
CA GLN A 102 38.81 -50.67 -0.11
C GLN A 102 37.50 -51.00 0.65
N ASN A 103 36.36 -50.82 -0.02
CA ASN A 103 34.95 -51.03 0.37
C ASN A 103 34.12 -49.89 1.00
N ILE A 104 34.69 -48.75 1.41
CA ILE A 104 33.87 -47.59 1.86
C ILE A 104 33.41 -46.71 0.67
N HIS A 105 34.01 -46.89 -0.51
CA HIS A 105 33.75 -46.06 -1.69
C HIS A 105 32.31 -46.17 -2.24
N GLY A 106 31.66 -47.33 -2.11
CA GLY A 106 30.27 -47.50 -2.56
C GLY A 106 29.27 -46.77 -1.65
N LEU A 107 29.42 -46.93 -0.34
CA LEU A 107 28.56 -46.30 0.66
C LEU A 107 28.71 -44.77 0.67
N LEU A 108 29.95 -44.27 0.53
CA LEU A 108 30.22 -42.82 0.45
C LEU A 108 29.61 -42.19 -0.81
N LYS A 109 29.62 -42.90 -1.95
CA LYS A 109 28.93 -42.45 -3.18
C LYS A 109 27.42 -42.36 -2.98
N VAL A 110 26.81 -43.35 -2.35
CA VAL A 110 25.36 -43.35 -2.06
C VAL A 110 24.98 -42.20 -1.14
N PHE A 111 25.74 -41.96 -0.07
CA PHE A 111 25.48 -40.84 0.84
C PHE A 111 25.72 -39.47 0.18
N THR A 112 26.74 -39.33 -0.66
CA THR A 112 26.98 -38.10 -1.42
C THR A 112 25.81 -37.84 -2.39
N LEU A 113 25.33 -38.88 -3.08
CA LEU A 113 24.20 -38.78 -3.99
C LEU A 113 22.90 -38.42 -3.25
N LEU A 114 22.62 -39.07 -2.12
CA LEU A 114 21.48 -38.74 -1.27
C LEU A 114 21.55 -37.30 -0.74
N GLY A 115 22.73 -36.85 -0.31
CA GLY A 115 22.95 -35.47 0.10
C GLY A 115 22.64 -34.48 -1.02
N ILE A 116 23.15 -34.72 -2.24
CA ILE A 116 22.87 -33.89 -3.42
C ILE A 116 21.37 -33.89 -3.74
N ILE A 117 20.71 -35.05 -3.70
CA ILE A 117 19.26 -35.15 -3.98
C ILE A 117 18.46 -34.39 -2.93
N ILE A 118 18.75 -34.55 -1.64
CA ILE A 118 18.05 -33.86 -0.56
C ILE A 118 18.27 -32.35 -0.67
N THR A 119 19.51 -31.89 -0.89
CA THR A 119 19.79 -30.46 -1.09
C THR A 119 19.10 -29.91 -2.33
N SER A 120 19.04 -30.68 -3.42
CA SER A 120 18.35 -30.26 -4.64
C SER A 120 16.84 -30.20 -4.44
N VAL A 121 16.25 -31.20 -3.77
CA VAL A 121 14.80 -31.25 -3.48
C VAL A 121 14.40 -30.15 -2.50
N VAL A 122 15.18 -29.90 -1.45
CA VAL A 122 14.89 -28.84 -0.47
C VAL A 122 15.18 -27.47 -1.06
N GLY A 123 16.27 -27.29 -1.81
CA GLY A 123 16.57 -26.03 -2.50
C GLY A 123 15.51 -25.69 -3.54
N THR A 124 15.12 -26.67 -4.36
CA THR A 124 14.04 -26.50 -5.35
C THR A 124 12.69 -26.30 -4.66
N GLY A 125 12.39 -27.05 -3.59
CA GLY A 125 11.16 -26.89 -2.81
C GLY A 125 11.06 -25.52 -2.14
N GLY A 126 12.16 -25.01 -1.58
CA GLY A 126 12.21 -23.66 -1.00
C GLY A 126 12.04 -22.57 -2.07
N ILE A 127 12.64 -22.74 -3.25
CA ILE A 127 12.44 -21.81 -4.38
C ILE A 127 10.99 -21.86 -4.88
N VAL A 128 10.43 -23.06 -5.08
CA VAL A 128 9.06 -23.23 -5.61
C VAL A 128 8.01 -22.74 -4.61
N LEU A 129 8.21 -22.97 -3.32
CA LEU A 129 7.27 -22.52 -2.28
C LEU A 129 7.45 -21.04 -1.91
N GLY A 130 8.66 -20.48 -2.04
CA GLY A 130 8.95 -19.08 -1.74
C GLY A 130 8.79 -18.12 -2.92
N ALA A 131 8.82 -18.62 -4.16
CA ALA A 131 8.66 -17.79 -5.36
C ALA A 131 7.34 -17.00 -5.40
N PRO A 132 6.17 -17.57 -5.04
CA PRO A 132 4.91 -16.82 -5.01
C PRO A 132 4.94 -15.63 -4.04
N GLU A 133 5.53 -15.78 -2.85
CA GLU A 133 5.66 -14.69 -1.87
C GLU A 133 6.63 -13.60 -2.36
N MET A 134 7.73 -13.98 -3.01
CA MET A 134 8.69 -13.03 -3.59
C MET A 134 8.06 -12.07 -4.61
N GLU A 135 7.00 -12.49 -5.32
CA GLU A 135 6.30 -11.63 -6.27
C GLU A 135 5.54 -10.49 -5.59
N PHE A 136 5.15 -10.64 -4.33
CA PHE A 136 4.50 -9.59 -3.55
C PHE A 136 5.51 -8.63 -2.92
N TYR A 137 6.73 -9.10 -2.60
CA TYR A 137 7.77 -8.24 -2.04
C TYR A 137 8.64 -7.56 -3.10
N ALA A 138 8.72 -8.07 -4.33
CA ALA A 138 9.59 -7.56 -5.38
C ALA A 138 8.83 -7.39 -6.71
N TYR A 139 8.25 -6.21 -6.90
CA TYR A 139 7.42 -5.87 -8.06
C TYR A 139 7.67 -4.43 -8.54
N ASN A 140 7.36 -4.14 -9.80
CA ASN A 140 7.25 -2.76 -10.28
C ASN A 140 5.76 -2.37 -10.26
N ALA A 141 5.43 -1.18 -9.75
CA ALA A 141 4.09 -0.61 -9.82
C ALA A 141 4.16 0.92 -9.94
N GLY A 142 3.11 1.54 -10.47
CA GLY A 142 3.12 2.95 -10.88
C GLY A 142 3.55 3.16 -12.34
N PRO A 143 4.00 4.37 -12.71
CA PRO A 143 4.04 5.56 -11.85
C PRO A 143 2.66 6.14 -11.56
N TYR A 144 2.57 6.88 -10.46
CA TYR A 144 1.41 7.69 -10.10
C TYR A 144 1.86 9.11 -9.73
N LEU A 145 0.95 10.06 -9.91
CA LEU A 145 1.20 11.48 -9.72
C LEU A 145 0.37 12.01 -8.55
N THR A 146 0.94 12.88 -7.74
CA THR A 146 0.22 13.62 -6.70
C THR A 146 0.96 14.92 -6.36
N TRP A 147 0.43 15.73 -5.44
CA TRP A 147 1.07 16.92 -4.90
C TRP A 147 1.63 16.61 -3.52
N GLY A 148 2.95 16.51 -3.41
CA GLY A 148 3.62 16.22 -2.15
C GLY A 148 3.56 17.39 -1.17
N THR A 149 3.82 17.10 0.10
CA THR A 149 3.88 18.10 1.17
C THR A 149 5.27 18.20 1.74
N GLU A 150 5.70 19.42 2.09
CA GLU A 150 6.89 19.70 2.87
C GLU A 150 6.51 20.63 4.04
N GLY A 151 6.55 20.10 5.25
CA GLY A 151 5.98 20.77 6.42
C GLY A 151 4.48 20.98 6.24
N ASN A 152 4.05 22.25 6.33
CA ASN A 152 2.65 22.64 6.13
C ASN A 152 2.33 23.02 4.68
N ILE A 153 3.31 22.97 3.77
CA ILE A 153 3.15 23.46 2.40
C ILE A 153 2.92 22.27 1.47
N THR A 154 1.83 22.30 0.72
CA THR A 154 1.58 21.38 -0.41
C THR A 154 2.15 21.97 -1.69
N GLN A 155 2.64 21.12 -2.60
CA GLN A 155 3.02 21.58 -3.94
C GLN A 155 1.82 22.25 -4.64
N ASP A 156 2.07 23.44 -5.18
CA ASP A 156 1.09 24.18 -5.99
C ASP A 156 0.85 23.46 -7.33
N PRO A 157 -0.40 23.04 -7.65
CA PRO A 157 -0.71 22.36 -8.90
C PRO A 157 -0.34 23.11 -10.18
N THR A 158 -0.17 24.42 -10.12
CA THR A 158 0.25 25.26 -11.27
C THR A 158 1.74 25.14 -11.58
N SER A 159 2.56 24.70 -10.63
CA SER A 159 4.02 24.73 -10.78
C SER A 159 4.74 23.52 -10.19
N GLY A 160 4.00 22.58 -9.60
CA GLY A 160 4.56 21.45 -8.88
C GLY A 160 3.76 20.16 -9.06
N ILE A 161 4.49 19.04 -9.03
CA ILE A 161 3.95 17.69 -8.97
C ILE A 161 5.01 16.75 -8.38
N THR A 162 4.60 15.65 -7.76
CA THR A 162 5.50 14.58 -7.34
C THR A 162 5.18 13.33 -8.13
N ILE A 163 6.23 12.74 -8.74
CA ILE A 163 6.12 11.47 -9.44
C ILE A 163 6.57 10.35 -8.51
N CYS A 164 5.68 9.40 -8.28
CA CYS A 164 5.90 8.29 -7.38
C CYS A 164 5.85 6.94 -8.10
N TRP A 165 6.65 5.97 -7.65
CA TRP A 165 6.57 4.59 -8.15
C TRP A 165 7.18 3.60 -7.15
N HIS A 166 6.87 2.32 -7.34
CA HIS A 166 7.54 1.22 -6.65
C HIS A 166 8.40 0.43 -7.64
N SER A 167 9.65 0.14 -7.29
CA SER A 167 10.55 -0.69 -8.09
C SER A 167 10.80 -2.07 -7.46
N LYS A 168 11.03 -3.06 -8.33
CA LYS A 168 11.31 -4.44 -7.92
C LYS A 168 12.58 -4.55 -7.08
N PHE A 169 13.58 -3.73 -7.37
CA PHE A 169 14.89 -3.72 -6.72
C PHE A 169 15.27 -2.30 -6.32
N ASN A 170 16.18 -2.18 -5.35
CA ASN A 170 16.74 -0.89 -4.94
C ASN A 170 17.35 -0.16 -6.14
N THR A 171 16.80 1.01 -6.49
CA THR A 171 17.30 1.85 -7.58
C THR A 171 17.41 3.32 -7.14
N PRO A 172 18.16 4.17 -7.86
CA PRO A 172 18.08 5.62 -7.68
C PRO A 172 16.71 6.17 -8.10
N SER A 173 16.21 7.17 -7.38
CA SER A 173 14.98 7.89 -7.72
C SER A 173 15.25 8.97 -8.77
N GLN A 174 15.12 8.62 -10.06
CA GLN A 174 15.43 9.51 -11.18
C GLN A 174 14.30 9.55 -12.22
N VAL A 175 13.95 10.76 -12.64
CA VAL A 175 12.95 11.01 -13.69
C VAL A 175 13.58 11.90 -14.77
N LYS A 176 13.61 11.43 -16.01
CA LYS A 176 13.89 12.30 -17.16
C LYS A 176 12.59 12.90 -17.64
N TYR A 177 12.57 14.19 -17.95
CA TYR A 177 11.37 14.88 -18.40
C TYR A 177 11.68 16.01 -19.39
N GLY A 178 10.67 16.47 -20.10
CA GLY A 178 10.78 17.54 -21.09
C GLY A 178 9.43 17.86 -21.71
N ASN A 179 9.39 18.79 -22.67
CA ASN A 179 8.15 19.25 -23.30
C ASN A 179 7.76 18.45 -24.55
N ALA A 180 8.54 17.45 -24.94
CA ALA A 180 8.24 16.54 -26.05
C ALA A 180 8.65 15.10 -25.72
N PRO A 181 7.94 14.08 -26.22
CA PRO A 181 8.21 12.68 -25.89
C PRO A 181 9.56 12.18 -26.42
N ASP A 182 10.10 12.80 -27.45
CA ASP A 182 11.41 12.52 -28.06
C ASP A 182 12.54 13.43 -27.56
N ASN A 183 12.22 14.44 -26.73
CA ASN A 183 13.19 15.36 -26.14
C ASN A 183 12.97 15.51 -24.62
N LEU A 184 13.55 14.59 -23.85
CA LEU A 184 13.56 14.60 -22.38
C LEU A 184 14.92 15.09 -21.86
N ASP A 185 15.13 16.40 -21.93
CA ASP A 185 16.40 17.09 -21.68
C ASP A 185 16.62 17.50 -20.20
N LYS A 186 15.59 17.39 -19.35
CA LYS A 186 15.66 17.67 -17.92
C LYS A 186 15.74 16.38 -17.10
N LEU A 187 16.31 16.49 -15.90
CA LEU A 187 16.45 15.39 -14.94
C LEU A 187 16.03 15.87 -13.55
N ALA A 188 15.04 15.20 -12.96
CA ALA A 188 14.68 15.34 -11.55
C ALA A 188 15.21 14.13 -10.76
N VAL A 189 15.72 14.38 -9.56
CA VAL A 189 16.33 13.36 -8.69
C VAL A 189 15.88 13.58 -7.26
N SER A 190 15.52 12.51 -6.56
CA SER A 190 15.38 12.51 -5.11
C SER A 190 16.53 11.73 -4.47
N SER A 191 16.97 12.14 -3.28
CA SER A 191 18.11 11.52 -2.61
C SER A 191 17.80 10.10 -2.15
N GLY A 192 18.81 9.22 -2.20
CA GLY A 192 18.70 7.84 -1.72
C GLY A 192 18.57 6.77 -2.81
N ILE A 193 18.68 5.53 -2.37
CA ILE A 193 18.46 4.33 -3.19
C ILE A 193 17.44 3.48 -2.43
N GLY A 194 16.34 3.15 -3.07
CA GLY A 194 15.23 2.44 -2.44
C GLY A 194 14.32 1.78 -3.46
N ARG A 195 13.18 1.28 -2.98
CA ARG A 195 12.11 0.73 -3.82
C ARG A 195 10.89 1.62 -3.90
N PHE A 196 10.63 2.39 -2.85
CA PHE A 196 9.66 3.48 -2.89
C PHE A 196 10.38 4.72 -3.37
N HIS A 197 9.84 5.33 -4.41
CA HIS A 197 10.40 6.51 -5.03
C HIS A 197 9.37 7.60 -5.05
N GLN A 198 9.78 8.77 -4.60
CA GLN A 198 9.01 10.01 -4.60
C GLN A 198 9.95 11.09 -5.09
N VAL A 199 9.71 11.60 -6.31
CA VAL A 199 10.55 12.61 -6.94
C VAL A 199 9.73 13.89 -7.10
N PRO A 200 9.88 14.86 -6.19
CA PRO A 200 9.21 16.15 -6.32
C PRO A 200 9.81 16.93 -7.49
N MET A 201 8.93 17.54 -8.28
CA MET A 201 9.24 18.46 -9.36
C MET A 201 8.54 19.78 -9.06
N ASN A 202 9.31 20.84 -8.93
CA ASN A 202 8.83 22.20 -8.63
C ASN A 202 9.29 23.15 -9.74
N GLU A 203 8.82 24.39 -9.70
CA GLU A 203 9.19 25.44 -10.66
C GLU A 203 8.86 25.06 -12.12
N LEU A 204 7.83 24.24 -12.31
CA LEU A 204 7.29 23.92 -13.62
C LEU A 204 6.51 25.11 -14.16
N GLU A 205 6.47 25.23 -15.48
CA GLU A 205 5.62 26.23 -16.14
C GLU A 205 4.16 25.81 -16.00
N SER A 206 3.29 26.75 -15.65
CA SER A 206 1.84 26.53 -15.58
C SER A 206 1.24 26.17 -16.93
N ASN A 207 0.09 25.48 -16.91
CA ASN A 207 -0.67 25.12 -18.11
C ASN A 207 0.16 24.38 -19.18
N THR A 208 1.15 23.59 -18.76
CA THR A 208 2.16 23.03 -19.66
C THR A 208 2.17 21.51 -19.59
N THR A 209 2.15 20.87 -20.76
CA THR A 209 2.33 19.42 -20.86
C THR A 209 3.80 19.06 -20.76
N TYR A 210 4.11 18.14 -19.85
CA TYR A 210 5.41 17.52 -19.70
C TYR A 210 5.31 16.03 -19.99
N TYR A 211 6.31 15.52 -20.71
CA TYR A 211 6.55 14.10 -20.89
C TYR A 211 7.61 13.66 -19.91
N TYR A 212 7.47 12.45 -19.35
CA TYR A 212 8.43 11.92 -18.39
C TYR A 212 8.71 10.44 -18.60
N LYS A 213 9.90 10.03 -18.15
CA LYS A 213 10.42 8.67 -18.27
C LYS A 213 11.14 8.25 -17.00
N ILE A 214 10.68 7.12 -16.47
CA ILE A 214 11.36 6.36 -15.43
C ILE A 214 11.97 5.10 -16.06
N SER A 215 13.11 4.66 -15.54
CA SER A 215 13.73 3.41 -15.98
C SER A 215 12.78 2.22 -15.75
N GLY A 216 12.56 1.39 -16.76
CA GLY A 216 11.66 0.24 -16.68
C GLY A 216 10.18 0.52 -16.94
N PHE A 217 9.76 1.79 -17.02
CA PHE A 217 8.38 2.18 -17.34
C PHE A 217 8.28 2.79 -18.73
N LYS A 218 7.08 2.84 -19.33
CA LYS A 218 6.84 3.56 -20.60
C LYS A 218 6.92 5.08 -20.40
N ILE A 219 7.11 5.84 -21.49
CA ILE A 219 6.96 7.30 -21.43
C ILE A 219 5.50 7.61 -21.11
N LYS A 220 5.30 8.58 -20.23
CA LYS A 220 4.01 9.10 -19.77
C LYS A 220 4.00 10.62 -19.86
N GLN A 221 2.87 11.26 -19.60
CA GLN A 221 2.75 12.71 -19.65
C GLN A 221 1.85 13.23 -18.54
N PHE A 222 2.01 14.48 -18.15
CA PHE A 222 1.06 15.18 -17.28
C PHE A 222 0.96 16.65 -17.71
N ARG A 223 -0.03 17.37 -17.18
CA ARG A 223 -0.20 18.81 -17.43
C ARG A 223 -0.32 19.54 -16.10
N THR A 224 0.48 20.59 -15.91
CA THR A 224 0.33 21.51 -14.78
C THR A 224 -0.95 22.33 -14.92
N ALA A 225 -1.56 22.71 -13.80
CA ALA A 225 -2.76 23.54 -13.81
C ALA A 225 -2.48 24.93 -14.42
N PRO A 226 -3.45 25.54 -15.12
CA PRO A 226 -3.41 26.98 -15.41
C PRO A 226 -3.46 27.85 -14.15
N PHE A 227 -2.92 29.07 -14.24
CA PHE A 227 -3.17 30.10 -13.24
C PHE A 227 -4.60 30.65 -13.35
N GLY A 228 -5.14 31.06 -12.21
CA GLY A 228 -6.44 31.72 -12.12
C GLY A 228 -7.61 30.75 -12.26
N ARG A 229 -8.77 31.29 -12.64
CA ARG A 229 -10.05 30.56 -12.64
C ARG A 229 -10.33 29.97 -14.02
N PHE A 230 -10.71 28.71 -14.08
CA PHE A 230 -11.04 28.00 -15.32
C PHE A 230 -11.98 26.83 -15.03
N ASP A 231 -12.59 26.29 -16.08
CA ASP A 231 -13.52 25.18 -15.99
C ASP A 231 -12.76 23.85 -16.09
N TYR A 232 -13.15 22.87 -15.27
CA TYR A 232 -12.55 21.54 -15.28
C TYR A 232 -13.48 20.51 -14.64
N SER A 233 -13.16 19.23 -14.86
CA SER A 233 -13.82 18.12 -14.16
C SER A 233 -12.81 17.32 -13.36
N CYS A 234 -13.13 17.00 -12.11
CA CYS A 234 -12.39 16.05 -11.28
C CYS A 234 -13.31 14.94 -10.76
N TYR A 235 -12.73 13.91 -10.15
CA TYR A 235 -13.47 12.74 -9.71
C TYR A 235 -13.16 12.40 -8.25
N LEU A 236 -14.20 12.12 -7.48
CA LEU A 236 -14.10 11.76 -6.07
C LEU A 236 -14.77 10.42 -5.78
N TRP A 237 -14.11 9.60 -4.98
CA TRP A 237 -14.54 8.25 -4.59
C TRP A 237 -13.91 7.90 -3.23
N ALA A 238 -14.36 6.82 -2.60
CA ALA A 238 -13.85 6.42 -1.29
C ALA A 238 -14.04 4.92 -1.05
N ASP A 239 -13.26 4.34 -0.14
CA ASP A 239 -13.43 2.95 0.31
C ASP A 239 -13.34 1.92 -0.84
N PRO A 240 -12.32 1.95 -1.71
CA PRO A 240 -12.14 0.87 -2.68
C PRO A 240 -11.78 -0.46 -2.03
N ARG A 241 -11.36 -0.44 -0.76
CA ARG A 241 -11.00 -1.62 0.02
C ARG A 241 -11.81 -1.71 1.29
N THR A 242 -11.82 -2.90 1.86
CA THR A 242 -12.37 -3.20 3.17
C THR A 242 -11.47 -4.22 3.88
N ASN A 243 -11.94 -4.88 4.94
CA ASN A 243 -11.20 -5.90 5.70
C ASN A 243 -10.95 -7.21 4.91
N ASN A 244 -11.16 -7.22 3.60
CA ASN A 244 -10.94 -8.35 2.73
C ASN A 244 -9.44 -8.59 2.52
N GLY A 245 -9.00 -9.83 2.73
CA GLY A 245 -7.65 -10.23 2.37
C GLY A 245 -7.43 -10.22 0.85
N TYR A 246 -6.17 -10.25 0.43
CA TYR A 246 -5.76 -10.14 -0.98
C TYR A 246 -6.59 -10.99 -1.97
N ASP A 247 -6.84 -12.26 -1.66
CA ASP A 247 -7.52 -13.18 -2.57
C ASP A 247 -8.98 -12.80 -2.87
N SER A 248 -9.66 -12.12 -1.94
CA SER A 248 -10.99 -11.56 -2.18
C SER A 248 -10.89 -10.16 -2.80
N ALA A 249 -9.91 -9.38 -2.34
CA ALA A 249 -9.67 -8.02 -2.80
C ALA A 249 -9.38 -7.94 -4.32
N ILE A 250 -8.75 -8.95 -4.93
CA ILE A 250 -8.49 -8.96 -6.38
C ILE A 250 -9.76 -9.11 -7.24
N GLU A 251 -10.86 -9.59 -6.66
CA GLU A 251 -12.16 -9.73 -7.36
C GLU A 251 -13.05 -8.50 -7.16
N GLU A 252 -12.66 -7.57 -6.27
CA GLU A 252 -13.36 -6.30 -6.04
C GLU A 252 -13.25 -5.36 -7.25
N THR A 253 -14.09 -4.33 -7.27
CA THR A 253 -14.15 -3.41 -8.40
C THR A 253 -12.91 -2.54 -8.48
N ASN A 254 -12.21 -2.58 -9.62
CA ASN A 254 -11.16 -1.62 -9.96
C ASN A 254 -11.80 -0.30 -10.42
N MET A 255 -12.12 0.57 -9.47
CA MET A 255 -12.77 1.86 -9.72
C MET A 255 -11.96 2.83 -10.60
N PRO A 256 -10.62 2.94 -10.46
CA PRO A 256 -9.80 3.73 -11.39
C PRO A 256 -10.01 3.37 -12.87
N LYS A 257 -10.11 2.06 -13.17
CA LYS A 257 -10.41 1.59 -14.53
C LYS A 257 -11.77 2.08 -14.99
N ILE A 258 -12.81 1.93 -14.16
CA ILE A 258 -14.18 2.35 -14.48
C ILE A 258 -14.25 3.86 -14.71
N ILE A 259 -13.68 4.67 -13.81
CA ILE A 259 -13.63 6.13 -13.95
C ILE A 259 -12.93 6.50 -15.27
N SER A 260 -11.80 5.87 -15.59
CA SER A 260 -11.06 6.14 -16.83
C SER A 260 -11.88 5.80 -18.09
N GLU A 261 -12.62 4.68 -18.07
CA GLU A 261 -13.47 4.25 -19.17
C GLU A 261 -14.66 5.22 -19.35
N HIS A 262 -15.37 5.55 -18.26
CA HIS A 262 -16.47 6.50 -18.28
C HIS A 262 -16.04 7.92 -18.68
N ALA A 263 -14.92 8.43 -18.17
CA ALA A 263 -14.41 9.75 -18.56
C ALA A 263 -14.13 9.81 -20.07
N LYS A 264 -13.58 8.74 -20.64
CA LYS A 264 -13.34 8.62 -22.08
C LYS A 264 -14.64 8.55 -22.89
N GLU A 265 -15.62 7.79 -22.42
CA GLU A 265 -16.96 7.70 -23.02
C GLU A 265 -17.65 9.08 -23.05
N ASP A 266 -17.57 9.81 -21.94
CA ASP A 266 -18.14 11.14 -21.79
C ASP A 266 -17.34 12.23 -22.53
N GLY A 267 -16.15 11.89 -23.09
CA GLY A 267 -15.27 12.84 -23.77
C GLY A 267 -14.61 13.85 -22.84
N ILE A 268 -14.44 13.49 -21.56
CA ILE A 268 -13.92 14.36 -20.50
C ILE A 268 -12.42 14.14 -20.32
N ASP A 269 -11.64 15.22 -20.43
CA ASP A 269 -10.26 15.24 -19.97
C ASP A 269 -10.26 15.59 -18.48
N MET A 270 -10.01 14.57 -17.65
CA MET A 270 -9.98 14.71 -16.19
C MET A 270 -8.85 15.64 -15.77
N ALA A 271 -9.09 16.52 -14.78
CA ALA A 271 -8.03 17.30 -14.17
C ALA A 271 -7.20 16.47 -13.19
N PHE A 272 -7.89 15.81 -12.25
CA PHE A 272 -7.32 14.95 -11.21
C PHE A 272 -8.43 14.10 -10.58
N SER A 273 -8.05 13.21 -9.68
CA SER A 273 -9.00 12.49 -8.81
C SER A 273 -8.60 12.52 -7.34
N ILE A 274 -9.57 12.35 -6.45
CA ILE A 274 -9.39 12.25 -4.99
C ILE A 274 -10.02 10.94 -4.49
N CYS A 275 -9.27 10.14 -3.72
CA CYS A 275 -9.85 9.04 -2.93
C CYS A 275 -9.93 9.42 -1.45
N ALA A 276 -11.12 9.35 -0.83
CA ALA A 276 -11.32 9.72 0.57
C ALA A 276 -10.99 8.57 1.56
N GLY A 277 -9.88 7.86 1.34
CA GLY A 277 -9.36 6.84 2.27
C GLY A 277 -9.84 5.41 2.05
N ASP A 278 -9.33 4.51 2.90
CA ASP A 278 -9.52 3.06 2.86
C ASP A 278 -9.09 2.44 1.52
N ILE A 279 -7.87 2.80 1.13
CA ILE A 279 -7.19 2.38 -0.10
C ILE A 279 -6.46 1.04 0.05
N THR A 280 -6.26 0.58 1.28
CA THR A 280 -5.74 -0.76 1.60
C THR A 280 -6.68 -1.47 2.57
N ALA A 281 -6.57 -2.79 2.69
CA ALA A 281 -7.34 -3.52 3.70
C ALA A 281 -6.80 -3.31 5.11
N ARG A 282 -5.47 -3.24 5.25
CA ARG A 282 -4.76 -2.99 6.50
C ARG A 282 -3.46 -2.24 6.22
N GLY A 283 -3.07 -1.34 7.12
CA GLY A 283 -1.83 -0.55 6.99
C GLY A 283 -0.58 -1.41 6.84
N VAL A 284 -0.55 -2.59 7.47
CA VAL A 284 0.56 -3.55 7.38
C VAL A 284 0.48 -4.53 6.19
N ASP A 285 -0.65 -4.59 5.48
CA ASP A 285 -0.85 -5.55 4.39
C ASP A 285 -0.29 -5.03 3.07
N TYR A 286 0.99 -5.33 2.85
CA TYR A 286 1.70 -4.98 1.63
C TYR A 286 1.11 -5.57 0.34
N LYS A 287 0.30 -6.64 0.41
CA LYS A 287 -0.33 -7.24 -0.78
C LYS A 287 -1.47 -6.37 -1.30
N THR A 288 -2.31 -5.84 -0.40
CA THR A 288 -3.39 -4.92 -0.75
C THR A 288 -2.85 -3.52 -1.10
N TRP A 289 -1.74 -3.08 -0.51
CA TRP A 289 -0.98 -1.92 -1.00
C TRP A 289 -0.45 -2.10 -2.44
N LYS A 290 0.12 -3.26 -2.77
CA LYS A 290 0.56 -3.58 -4.14
C LYS A 290 -0.63 -3.57 -5.10
N LEU A 291 -1.76 -4.14 -4.68
CA LEU A 291 -2.97 -4.18 -5.48
C LEU A 291 -3.49 -2.76 -5.76
N TRP A 292 -3.55 -1.91 -4.73
CA TRP A 292 -3.87 -0.48 -4.87
C TRP A 292 -3.01 0.20 -5.94
N LEU A 293 -1.67 0.07 -5.84
CA LEU A 293 -0.76 0.66 -6.83
C LEU A 293 -1.00 0.15 -8.26
N ASN A 294 -1.40 -1.12 -8.41
CA ASN A 294 -1.75 -1.67 -9.73
C ASN A 294 -3.06 -1.08 -10.25
N ASP A 295 -4.08 -0.95 -9.39
CA ASP A 295 -5.39 -0.44 -9.80
C ASP A 295 -5.29 1.00 -10.26
N ILE A 296 -4.67 1.87 -9.47
CA ILE A 296 -4.54 3.30 -9.82
C ILE A 296 -3.65 3.52 -11.04
N SER A 297 -2.80 2.55 -11.40
CA SER A 297 -1.97 2.60 -12.62
C SER A 297 -2.71 2.09 -13.87
N THR A 298 -3.91 1.54 -13.72
CA THR A 298 -4.70 0.99 -14.83
C THR A 298 -5.13 2.09 -15.78
N ASN A 299 -5.11 1.81 -17.09
CA ASN A 299 -5.47 2.76 -18.15
C ASN A 299 -4.71 4.10 -18.08
N ASP A 300 -3.50 4.09 -17.51
CA ASP A 300 -2.68 5.29 -17.27
C ASP A 300 -3.35 6.33 -16.36
N PHE A 301 -4.36 5.93 -15.59
CA PHE A 301 -5.21 6.81 -14.77
C PHE A 301 -4.38 7.76 -13.90
N THR A 302 -3.55 7.24 -12.99
CA THR A 302 -2.67 8.10 -12.19
C THR A 302 -1.29 8.34 -12.80
N SER A 303 -0.96 7.65 -13.88
CA SER A 303 0.29 7.93 -14.62
C SER A 303 0.18 9.21 -15.46
N ASN A 304 -1.03 9.64 -15.80
CA ASN A 304 -1.26 10.87 -16.57
C ASN A 304 -1.96 11.99 -15.80
N TYR A 305 -2.72 11.64 -14.75
CA TYR A 305 -3.48 12.59 -13.95
C TYR A 305 -3.09 12.50 -12.48
N SER A 306 -3.10 13.64 -11.78
CA SER A 306 -2.83 13.66 -10.33
C SER A 306 -3.92 12.90 -9.56
N HIS A 307 -3.52 12.25 -8.48
CA HIS A 307 -4.39 11.50 -7.60
C HIS A 307 -4.07 11.79 -6.12
N ALA A 308 -4.94 12.59 -5.52
CA ALA A 308 -4.89 12.92 -4.10
C ALA A 308 -5.63 11.85 -3.28
N VAL A 309 -5.21 11.69 -2.03
CA VAL A 309 -5.76 10.68 -1.11
C VAL A 309 -5.93 11.30 0.28
N ALA A 310 -7.12 11.17 0.85
CA ALA A 310 -7.32 11.30 2.30
C ALA A 310 -6.99 9.96 2.95
N ILE A 311 -6.51 9.95 4.19
CA ILE A 311 -6.20 8.72 4.88
C ILE A 311 -7.42 8.20 5.66
N GLY A 312 -7.69 6.91 5.57
CA GLY A 312 -8.76 6.23 6.29
C GLY A 312 -8.28 5.46 7.52
N ASN A 313 -9.20 4.73 8.15
CA ASN A 313 -8.85 3.90 9.31
C ASN A 313 -8.16 2.61 8.87
N HIS A 314 -8.40 2.12 7.66
CA HIS A 314 -7.76 0.90 7.18
C HIS A 314 -6.27 1.04 6.96
N GLU A 315 -5.80 2.22 6.56
CA GLU A 315 -4.38 2.55 6.51
C GLU A 315 -3.70 2.47 7.90
N ARG A 316 -4.49 2.44 8.98
CA ARG A 316 -4.02 2.33 10.37
C ARG A 316 -4.32 1.00 11.07
N HIS A 317 -5.09 0.10 10.45
CA HIS A 317 -5.28 -1.25 10.99
C HIS A 317 -3.93 -1.95 11.11
N ASP A 318 -3.57 -2.36 12.33
CA ASP A 318 -2.26 -2.88 12.75
C ASP A 318 -1.05 -1.94 12.50
N ASP A 319 -1.30 -0.70 12.12
CA ASP A 319 -0.30 0.33 11.86
C ASP A 319 -0.78 1.65 12.47
N THR A 320 -0.93 1.71 13.80
CA THR A 320 -1.62 2.81 14.50
C THR A 320 -1.10 4.21 14.16
N GLY A 321 0.18 4.34 13.79
CA GLY A 321 0.79 5.60 13.35
C GLY A 321 0.80 5.82 11.84
N ALA A 322 0.14 4.96 11.06
CA ALA A 322 0.22 4.86 9.61
C ALA A 322 1.68 4.95 9.09
N VAL A 323 2.60 4.23 9.74
CA VAL A 323 4.04 4.28 9.44
C VAL A 323 4.32 3.92 7.98
N ASN A 324 3.49 3.06 7.39
CA ASN A 324 3.63 2.67 6.00
C ASN A 324 3.12 3.70 5.00
N PHE A 325 2.10 4.50 5.35
CA PHE A 325 1.44 5.43 4.44
C PHE A 325 2.42 6.42 3.77
N PRO A 326 3.37 7.05 4.49
CA PRO A 326 4.40 7.92 3.89
C PRO A 326 5.31 7.25 2.87
N ASN A 327 5.41 5.91 2.84
CA ASN A 327 6.18 5.22 1.80
C ASN A 327 5.43 5.25 0.45
N TYR A 328 4.09 5.28 0.49
CA TYR A 328 3.21 5.26 -0.69
C TYR A 328 2.70 6.64 -1.08
N TYR A 329 2.61 7.59 -0.14
CA TYR A 329 2.21 8.95 -0.48
C TYR A 329 3.18 9.96 0.15
N PRO A 330 3.61 10.99 -0.60
CA PRO A 330 4.54 12.02 -0.12
C PRO A 330 3.85 13.03 0.80
N TYR A 331 2.96 12.57 1.67
CA TYR A 331 2.27 13.38 2.68
C TYR A 331 2.99 13.23 4.02
N GLN A 332 3.36 14.35 4.62
CA GLN A 332 4.11 14.38 5.85
C GLN A 332 3.17 14.22 7.05
N ASP A 333 3.52 13.32 7.97
CA ASP A 333 2.85 13.25 9.28
C ASP A 333 3.19 14.51 10.08
N LYS A 334 2.18 15.36 10.28
CA LYS A 334 2.29 16.58 11.07
C LYS A 334 1.84 16.35 12.49
N LYS A 335 2.43 17.12 13.40
CA LYS A 335 2.00 17.11 14.79
C LYS A 335 0.53 17.55 14.88
N ASP A 336 -0.26 16.82 15.65
CA ASP A 336 -1.66 17.10 16.01
C ASP A 336 -2.68 17.03 14.85
N VAL A 337 -2.27 17.23 13.59
CA VAL A 337 -3.13 17.22 12.38
C VAL A 337 -2.71 16.19 11.33
N HIS A 338 -1.69 15.38 11.62
CA HIS A 338 -1.28 14.21 10.87
C HIS A 338 -1.16 14.45 9.36
N PHE A 339 -1.79 13.63 8.53
CA PHE A 339 -1.69 13.69 7.07
C PHE A 339 -2.68 14.66 6.43
N SER A 340 -3.12 15.69 7.16
CA SER A 340 -3.95 16.75 6.58
C SER A 340 -3.13 17.57 5.59
N TYR A 341 -3.71 18.06 4.51
CA TYR A 341 -3.06 18.98 3.55
C TYR A 341 -4.12 19.67 2.71
N SER A 342 -3.76 20.73 2.03
CA SER A 342 -4.68 21.47 1.17
C SER A 342 -4.02 21.93 -0.11
N PHE A 343 -4.81 22.22 -1.14
CA PHE A 343 -4.31 22.79 -2.39
C PHE A 343 -5.42 23.56 -3.10
N ASP A 344 -5.01 24.60 -3.83
CA ASP A 344 -5.88 25.30 -4.75
C ASP A 344 -5.79 24.69 -6.14
N TYR A 345 -6.94 24.48 -6.79
CA TYR A 345 -6.98 24.14 -8.19
C TYR A 345 -7.99 25.03 -8.90
N GLY A 346 -7.49 25.94 -9.72
CA GLY A 346 -8.33 26.91 -10.41
C GLY A 346 -9.07 27.83 -9.44
N ARG A 347 -10.38 27.64 -9.32
CA ARG A 347 -11.25 28.45 -8.46
C ARG A 347 -11.61 27.81 -7.12
N VAL A 348 -11.19 26.57 -6.89
CA VAL A 348 -11.62 25.77 -5.74
C VAL A 348 -10.45 25.50 -4.81
N HIS A 349 -10.66 25.75 -3.52
CA HIS A 349 -9.78 25.28 -2.47
C HIS A 349 -10.20 23.88 -2.01
N PHE A 350 -9.25 22.95 -1.93
CA PHE A 350 -9.48 21.60 -1.40
C PHE A 350 -8.71 21.42 -0.10
N SER A 351 -9.43 21.18 1.00
CA SER A 351 -8.85 20.78 2.29
C SER A 351 -9.02 19.27 2.46
N ILE A 352 -7.91 18.54 2.59
CA ILE A 352 -7.89 17.09 2.83
C ILE A 352 -7.54 16.89 4.29
N LEU A 353 -8.50 16.42 5.10
CA LEU A 353 -8.37 16.41 6.55
C LEU A 353 -8.20 14.98 7.09
N ASP A 354 -7.16 14.82 7.91
CA ASP A 354 -6.94 13.64 8.73
C ASP A 354 -7.42 13.88 10.17
N ARG A 355 -8.59 13.31 10.49
CA ARG A 355 -9.21 13.42 11.81
C ARG A 355 -8.63 12.44 12.84
N TRP A 356 -7.57 11.71 12.52
CA TRP A 356 -6.96 10.79 13.47
C TRP A 356 -6.54 11.49 14.77
N ASN A 357 -6.76 10.84 15.90
CA ASN A 357 -6.31 11.33 17.20
C ASN A 357 -5.44 10.27 17.87
N THR A 358 -4.14 10.50 17.95
CA THR A 358 -3.21 9.54 18.59
C THR A 358 -3.34 9.47 20.12
N SER A 359 -3.98 10.45 20.75
CA SER A 359 -4.14 10.51 22.22
C SER A 359 -5.41 9.82 22.73
N ASP A 360 -6.29 9.39 21.84
CA ASP A 360 -7.59 8.76 22.13
C ASP A 360 -7.75 7.54 21.21
N PRO A 361 -8.45 6.46 21.59
CA PRO A 361 -8.79 5.38 20.66
C PRO A 361 -9.41 5.89 19.34
N TRP A 362 -8.65 5.74 18.25
CA TRP A 362 -9.08 5.92 16.86
C TRP A 362 -9.49 7.35 16.49
N TYR A 363 -10.80 7.61 16.43
CA TYR A 363 -11.40 8.91 16.13
C TYR A 363 -11.92 9.63 17.38
N GLY A 364 -11.50 9.17 18.57
CA GLY A 364 -11.85 9.82 19.83
C GLY A 364 -11.38 11.28 19.95
N GLY A 365 -11.75 11.91 21.06
CA GLY A 365 -11.55 13.34 21.32
C GLY A 365 -12.48 14.25 20.51
N THR A 366 -12.27 15.56 20.64
CA THR A 366 -13.14 16.60 20.07
C THR A 366 -12.74 17.09 18.67
N GLY A 367 -11.56 16.70 18.18
CA GLY A 367 -11.02 17.17 16.90
C GLY A 367 -10.60 18.63 16.91
N TYR A 368 -10.32 19.21 18.08
CA TYR A 368 -10.00 20.64 18.23
C TYR A 368 -8.83 21.08 17.34
N ALA A 369 -7.71 20.34 17.33
CA ALA A 369 -6.54 20.71 16.54
C ALA A 369 -6.83 20.68 15.03
N GLN A 370 -7.63 19.71 14.58
CA GLN A 370 -8.08 19.61 13.19
C GLN A 370 -9.02 20.74 12.81
N ALA A 371 -9.96 21.10 13.69
CA ALA A 371 -10.87 22.22 13.47
C ALA A 371 -10.09 23.56 13.41
N GLU A 372 -9.13 23.77 14.31
CA GLU A 372 -8.27 24.96 14.31
C GLU A 372 -7.40 25.04 13.05
N TRP A 373 -6.84 23.92 12.60
CA TRP A 373 -6.09 23.87 11.34
C TRP A 373 -6.99 24.18 10.14
N LEU A 374 -8.17 23.57 10.07
CA LEU A 374 -9.13 23.83 9.00
C LEU A 374 -9.55 25.30 8.97
N GLU A 375 -9.78 25.92 10.14
CA GLU A 375 -10.14 27.33 10.21
C GLU A 375 -9.03 28.22 9.64
N GLN A 376 -7.77 27.97 10.00
CA GLN A 376 -6.64 28.73 9.45
C GLN A 376 -6.47 28.51 7.95
N ASP A 377 -6.56 27.27 7.49
CA ASP A 377 -6.50 26.90 6.07
C ASP A 377 -7.55 27.68 5.26
N LEU A 378 -8.81 27.69 5.71
CA LEU A 378 -9.89 28.38 5.01
C LEU A 378 -9.80 29.91 5.06
N ILE A 379 -9.20 30.47 6.12
CA ILE A 379 -8.91 31.91 6.22
C ILE A 379 -7.81 32.30 5.24
N GLU A 380 -6.74 31.50 5.13
CA GLU A 380 -5.63 31.74 4.20
C GLU A 380 -6.08 31.65 2.73
N HIS A 381 -7.11 30.84 2.44
CA HIS A 381 -7.66 30.61 1.10
C HIS A 381 -9.06 31.22 0.89
N ALA A 382 -9.38 32.29 1.62
CA ALA A 382 -10.68 32.97 1.56
C ALA A 382 -11.02 33.58 0.18
N ASP A 383 -10.03 33.78 -0.70
CA ASP A 383 -10.19 34.35 -2.05
C ASP A 383 -10.62 33.31 -3.11
N THR A 384 -10.73 32.02 -2.75
CA THR A 384 -11.29 30.99 -3.63
C THR A 384 -12.81 31.13 -3.77
N ASP A 385 -13.37 30.71 -4.91
CA ASP A 385 -14.83 30.86 -5.12
C ASP A 385 -15.59 29.76 -4.41
N PHE A 386 -15.00 28.56 -4.35
CA PHE A 386 -15.57 27.41 -3.69
C PHE A 386 -14.53 26.71 -2.81
N LYS A 387 -15.00 26.05 -1.76
CA LYS A 387 -14.21 25.32 -0.79
C LYS A 387 -14.80 23.92 -0.59
N ILE A 388 -13.95 22.91 -0.78
CA ILE A 388 -14.33 21.51 -0.63
C ILE A 388 -13.48 20.89 0.47
N LEU A 389 -14.12 20.28 1.46
CA LEU A 389 -13.48 19.47 2.48
C LEU A 389 -13.57 17.99 2.09
N VAL A 390 -12.48 17.25 2.18
CA VAL A 390 -12.45 15.81 2.01
C VAL A 390 -11.87 15.16 3.26
N MET A 391 -12.61 14.23 3.84
CA MET A 391 -12.19 13.49 5.03
C MET A 391 -12.73 12.07 4.98
N HIS A 392 -12.10 11.12 5.65
CA HIS A 392 -12.54 9.73 5.54
C HIS A 392 -13.84 9.45 6.32
N ASN A 393 -13.87 9.76 7.62
CA ASN A 393 -15.03 9.53 8.46
C ASN A 393 -16.20 10.46 8.08
N ASN A 394 -17.45 9.96 8.15
CA ASN A 394 -18.62 10.82 7.95
C ASN A 394 -18.77 11.78 9.15
N PRO A 395 -18.69 13.11 8.95
CA PRO A 395 -18.69 14.08 10.05
C PRO A 395 -20.08 14.38 10.64
N ILE A 396 -21.16 13.97 9.97
CA ILE A 396 -22.54 14.09 10.47
C ILE A 396 -22.83 13.01 11.52
N ILE A 397 -22.22 11.83 11.38
CA ILE A 397 -22.48 10.68 12.24
C ILE A 397 -21.56 10.78 13.46
N THR A 398 -22.13 11.01 14.65
CA THR A 398 -21.36 11.05 15.91
C THR A 398 -21.54 9.77 16.72
N ASN A 399 -20.51 8.93 16.74
CA ASN A 399 -20.45 7.72 17.57
C ASN A 399 -18.97 7.27 17.74
N GLU A 400 -18.72 6.17 18.46
CA GLU A 400 -17.35 5.66 18.68
C GLU A 400 -16.62 5.28 17.38
N HIS A 401 -17.35 4.89 16.34
CA HIS A 401 -16.79 4.47 15.06
C HIS A 401 -16.40 5.67 14.18
N HIS A 402 -17.13 6.79 14.26
CA HIS A 402 -16.90 7.99 13.44
C HIS A 402 -16.19 9.13 14.17
N GLY A 403 -16.19 9.10 15.51
CA GLY A 403 -15.74 10.20 16.35
C GLY A 403 -16.76 11.33 16.47
N ASP A 404 -16.38 12.36 17.23
CA ASP A 404 -17.09 13.64 17.29
C ASP A 404 -16.39 14.66 16.38
N CYS A 405 -17.12 15.12 15.36
CA CYS A 405 -16.71 16.10 14.38
C CYS A 405 -17.44 17.43 14.52
N SER A 406 -18.17 17.67 15.62
CA SER A 406 -18.98 18.87 15.80
C SER A 406 -18.18 20.18 15.65
N LEU A 407 -16.95 20.23 16.15
CA LEU A 407 -16.08 21.41 15.99
C LEU A 407 -15.66 21.62 14.53
N ILE A 408 -15.38 20.54 13.80
CA ILE A 408 -15.02 20.59 12.38
C ILE A 408 -16.23 21.04 11.55
N MET A 409 -17.42 20.52 11.85
CA MET A 409 -18.66 20.94 11.20
C MET A 409 -18.97 22.42 11.46
N ASN A 410 -18.78 22.91 12.70
CA ASN A 410 -18.96 24.33 13.01
C ASN A 410 -18.01 25.23 12.22
N VAL A 411 -16.73 24.83 12.10
CA VAL A 411 -15.74 25.55 11.28
C VAL A 411 -16.13 25.48 9.80
N ALA A 412 -16.48 24.29 9.30
CA ALA A 412 -16.89 24.11 7.91
C ALA A 412 -18.09 24.98 7.54
N GLU A 413 -19.12 25.01 8.39
CA GLU A 413 -20.31 25.85 8.20
C GLU A 413 -19.93 27.34 8.20
N SER A 414 -19.23 27.79 9.25
CA SER A 414 -18.93 29.22 9.46
C SER A 414 -17.90 29.80 8.50
N GLN A 415 -16.98 28.99 7.99
CA GLN A 415 -15.94 29.40 7.02
C GLN A 415 -16.36 29.15 5.57
N GLY A 416 -17.59 28.69 5.34
CA GLY A 416 -18.20 28.56 4.01
C GLY A 416 -17.64 27.41 3.18
N ILE A 417 -17.51 26.20 3.76
CA ILE A 417 -17.32 24.98 2.97
C ILE A 417 -18.61 24.69 2.19
N ASP A 418 -18.51 24.55 0.87
CA ASP A 418 -19.64 24.25 0.00
C ASP A 418 -19.99 22.76 0.01
N VAL A 419 -18.96 21.90 -0.03
CA VAL A 419 -19.15 20.44 -0.07
C VAL A 419 -18.17 19.75 0.85
N ILE A 420 -18.69 18.85 1.69
CA ILE A 420 -17.86 17.88 2.41
C ILE A 420 -18.02 16.52 1.76
N PHE A 421 -16.92 15.90 1.34
CA PHE A 421 -16.92 14.52 0.87
C PHE A 421 -16.34 13.57 1.91
N CYS A 422 -16.98 12.42 2.07
CA CYS A 422 -16.51 11.38 2.97
C CYS A 422 -16.80 9.96 2.50
N GLY A 423 -16.20 9.00 3.20
CA GLY A 423 -16.32 7.57 2.98
C GLY A 423 -16.74 6.84 4.26
N HIS A 424 -15.99 5.79 4.60
CA HIS A 424 -16.00 5.01 5.84
C HIS A 424 -17.25 4.17 6.07
N THR A 425 -18.43 4.78 5.97
CA THR A 425 -19.68 4.03 5.85
C THR A 425 -19.87 3.65 4.40
N HIS A 426 -20.00 2.35 4.14
CA HIS A 426 -20.01 1.82 2.78
C HIS A 426 -21.30 2.08 1.99
N ALA A 427 -21.85 3.29 2.05
CA ALA A 427 -23.09 3.66 1.39
C ALA A 427 -22.92 4.98 0.65
N TYR A 428 -23.90 5.27 -0.19
CA TYR A 428 -24.07 6.57 -0.79
C TYR A 428 -25.22 7.30 -0.09
N GLN A 429 -24.93 8.44 0.52
CA GLN A 429 -25.91 9.28 1.21
C GLN A 429 -25.50 10.76 1.10
N THR A 430 -26.50 11.64 1.02
CA THR A 430 -26.32 13.09 0.94
C THR A 430 -27.07 13.77 2.06
N TYR A 431 -26.44 14.76 2.70
CA TYR A 431 -26.95 15.44 3.88
C TYR A 431 -26.79 16.96 3.77
N ASP A 432 -27.68 17.70 4.43
CA ASP A 432 -27.37 19.06 4.86
C ASP A 432 -26.46 19.04 6.10
N PHE A 433 -25.96 20.20 6.51
CA PHE A 433 -25.04 20.32 7.63
C PHE A 433 -25.70 20.06 9.00
N SER A 434 -27.05 20.02 9.06
CA SER A 434 -27.80 19.62 10.25
C SER A 434 -28.03 18.10 10.33
N GLY A 435 -27.64 17.37 9.29
CA GLY A 435 -27.79 15.92 9.17
C GLY A 435 -29.12 15.46 8.55
N GLY A 436 -29.90 16.38 7.98
CA GLY A 436 -31.10 16.05 7.19
C GLY A 436 -30.71 15.46 5.83
N TYR A 437 -31.42 14.43 5.36
CA TYR A 437 -31.18 13.86 4.04
C TYR A 437 -31.53 14.85 2.92
N LEU A 438 -30.68 14.89 1.89
CA LEU A 438 -30.91 15.69 0.69
C LEU A 438 -31.24 14.80 -0.49
N ASP A 439 -32.28 15.17 -1.22
CA ASP A 439 -32.53 14.68 -2.57
C ASP A 439 -31.72 15.52 -3.59
N PRO A 440 -31.55 15.05 -4.83
CA PRO A 440 -30.92 15.83 -5.90
C PRO A 440 -31.58 17.21 -6.10
N GLY A 441 -30.75 18.25 -6.27
CA GLY A 441 -31.23 19.63 -6.29
C GLY A 441 -30.12 20.66 -6.16
N SER A 442 -30.50 21.91 -5.87
CA SER A 442 -29.58 23.02 -5.66
C SER A 442 -29.47 23.37 -4.17
N TYR A 443 -28.24 23.51 -3.67
CA TYR A 443 -27.94 23.75 -2.27
C TYR A 443 -26.75 24.70 -2.13
N ASP A 444 -26.70 25.43 -1.02
CA ASP A 444 -25.54 26.28 -0.70
C ASP A 444 -24.41 25.44 -0.09
N GLN A 445 -24.76 24.46 0.76
CA GLN A 445 -23.81 23.58 1.43
C GLN A 445 -24.36 22.15 1.54
N MET A 446 -23.50 21.15 1.38
CA MET A 446 -23.89 19.75 1.58
C MET A 446 -22.74 18.82 2.01
N VAL A 447 -23.10 17.67 2.56
CA VAL A 447 -22.20 16.54 2.80
C VAL A 447 -22.57 15.40 1.85
N MET A 448 -21.61 14.90 1.08
CA MET A 448 -21.76 13.72 0.24
C MET A 448 -20.88 12.58 0.78
N MET A 449 -21.54 11.55 1.32
CA MET A 449 -20.92 10.30 1.68
C MET A 449 -20.96 9.35 0.48
N ILE A 450 -19.79 8.91 0.02
CA ILE A 450 -19.64 8.05 -1.16
C ILE A 450 -18.67 6.89 -0.92
N GLY A 451 -18.88 6.17 0.18
CA GLY A 451 -18.07 5.00 0.57
C GLY A 451 -18.34 3.74 -0.24
N ILE A 452 -18.58 3.88 -1.55
CA ILE A 452 -18.92 2.79 -2.46
C ILE A 452 -17.89 2.66 -3.59
N GLY A 453 -16.66 3.07 -3.37
CA GLY A 453 -15.60 3.14 -4.38
C GLY A 453 -15.00 1.79 -4.79
N GLY A 454 -15.56 0.65 -4.38
CA GLY A 454 -15.09 -0.67 -4.84
C GLY A 454 -15.27 -1.81 -3.86
N ASN A 455 -15.53 -1.52 -2.58
CA ASN A 455 -15.66 -2.50 -1.49
C ASN A 455 -16.90 -3.42 -1.55
N ARG A 456 -17.78 -3.28 -2.56
CA ARG A 456 -18.95 -4.14 -2.71
C ARG A 456 -18.69 -5.23 -3.77
N ASP A 457 -19.07 -6.46 -3.45
CA ASP A 457 -18.97 -7.62 -4.36
C ASP A 457 -19.77 -7.47 -5.66
N ASN A 458 -20.78 -6.58 -5.68
CA ASN A 458 -21.59 -6.32 -6.85
C ASN A 458 -21.27 -4.92 -7.38
N LEU A 459 -20.80 -4.89 -8.63
CA LEU A 459 -20.44 -3.69 -9.38
C LEU A 459 -21.52 -2.60 -9.35
N CYS A 460 -22.81 -2.98 -9.36
CA CYS A 460 -23.92 -2.02 -9.35
C CYS A 460 -24.14 -1.32 -8.01
N TYR A 461 -23.47 -1.74 -6.95
CA TYR A 461 -23.47 -1.01 -5.68
C TYR A 461 -22.19 -0.21 -5.45
N ASN A 462 -21.28 -0.22 -6.43
CA ASN A 462 -20.10 0.63 -6.41
C ASN A 462 -20.33 1.88 -7.27
N GLY A 463 -19.65 2.97 -6.95
CA GLY A 463 -19.77 4.24 -7.66
C GLY A 463 -18.75 5.28 -7.23
N TYR A 464 -18.82 6.44 -7.88
CA TYR A 464 -17.97 7.61 -7.68
C TYR A 464 -18.77 8.88 -8.00
N CYS A 465 -18.22 10.05 -7.72
CA CYS A 465 -18.80 11.34 -8.07
C CYS A 465 -17.90 12.07 -9.06
N ARG A 466 -18.43 12.44 -10.22
CA ARG A 466 -17.78 13.43 -11.09
C ARG A 466 -18.18 14.81 -10.61
N ILE A 467 -17.22 15.70 -10.52
CA ILE A 467 -17.39 17.08 -10.09
C ILE A 467 -17.05 17.96 -11.30
N ASP A 468 -18.06 18.59 -11.90
CA ASP A 468 -17.87 19.58 -12.98
C ASP A 468 -17.86 20.98 -12.36
N ILE A 469 -16.81 21.76 -12.61
CA ILE A 469 -16.60 23.06 -11.97
C ILE A 469 -16.58 24.13 -13.05
N ASN A 470 -17.41 25.17 -12.88
CA ASN A 470 -17.46 26.32 -13.77
C ASN A 470 -17.54 27.64 -12.98
N GLU A 471 -17.69 28.76 -13.69
CA GLU A 471 -17.74 30.10 -13.06
C GLU A 471 -18.83 30.30 -12.02
N THR A 472 -19.94 29.60 -12.15
CA THR A 472 -21.15 29.88 -11.37
C THR A 472 -21.57 28.72 -10.48
N ALA A 473 -20.96 27.55 -10.62
CA ALA A 473 -21.41 26.37 -9.90
C ALA A 473 -20.36 25.25 -9.80
N ILE A 474 -20.56 24.43 -8.78
CA ILE A 474 -20.07 23.05 -8.68
C ILE A 474 -21.23 22.10 -8.97
N SER A 475 -21.05 21.27 -9.98
CA SER A 475 -22.00 20.26 -10.45
C SER A 475 -21.54 18.87 -10.01
N LEU A 476 -22.21 18.28 -9.03
CA LEU A 476 -21.92 16.94 -8.51
C LEU A 476 -22.78 15.89 -9.20
N LYS A 477 -22.11 14.95 -9.88
CA LYS A 477 -22.72 13.91 -10.70
C LYS A 477 -22.28 12.53 -10.19
N PRO A 478 -22.93 12.01 -9.14
CA PRO A 478 -22.68 10.65 -8.70
C PRO A 478 -23.07 9.67 -9.81
N ARG A 479 -22.29 8.60 -9.98
CA ARG A 479 -22.52 7.58 -11.00
C ARG A 479 -22.15 6.19 -10.45
N LEU A 480 -23.00 5.21 -10.72
CA LEU A 480 -22.72 3.81 -10.41
C LEU A 480 -21.74 3.21 -11.42
N ALA A 481 -21.02 2.18 -11.01
CA ALA A 481 -19.98 1.56 -11.83
C ALA A 481 -20.51 0.62 -12.93
N CYS A 482 -21.74 0.12 -12.81
CA CYS A 482 -22.26 -0.91 -13.72
C CYS A 482 -23.15 -0.41 -14.87
N ASP A 483 -23.59 0.85 -14.86
CA ASP A 483 -24.61 1.33 -15.79
C ASP A 483 -24.51 2.84 -16.07
N GLU A 484 -25.17 3.30 -17.13
CA GLU A 484 -25.38 4.73 -17.46
C GLU A 484 -26.34 5.43 -16.47
N SER A 485 -26.74 4.77 -15.38
CA SER A 485 -27.54 5.40 -14.33
C SER A 485 -26.70 6.46 -13.61
N HIS A 486 -26.80 7.68 -14.09
CA HIS A 486 -26.44 8.86 -13.33
C HIS A 486 -27.43 8.97 -12.17
N PHE A 487 -26.91 9.16 -10.96
CA PHE A 487 -27.74 9.80 -9.96
C PHE A 487 -28.11 11.19 -10.50
N GLU A 488 -29.31 11.67 -10.20
CA GLU A 488 -29.64 13.05 -10.53
C GLU A 488 -28.62 14.00 -9.87
N GLU A 489 -28.36 15.12 -10.54
CA GLU A 489 -27.24 16.02 -10.23
C GLU A 489 -27.55 16.90 -9.01
N PHE A 490 -26.52 17.17 -8.20
CA PHE A 490 -26.56 18.20 -7.18
C PHE A 490 -25.77 19.41 -7.69
N ILE A 491 -26.27 20.61 -7.43
CA ILE A 491 -25.63 21.85 -7.88
C ILE A 491 -25.39 22.74 -6.67
N ILE A 492 -24.14 23.18 -6.49
CA ILE A 492 -23.76 24.23 -5.56
C ILE A 492 -23.51 25.50 -6.35
N THR A 493 -24.09 26.63 -5.95
CA THR A 493 -24.04 27.91 -6.69
C THR A 493 -23.51 29.05 -5.86
#